data_AF-X1AYE9-F1
#
_entry.id   AF-X1AYE9-F1
#
_cell.length_a   1.000
_cell.length_b   1.000
_cell.length_c   1.000
_cell.angle_alpha   90.00
_cell.angle_beta   90.00
_cell.angle_gamma   90.00
#
_symmetry.space_group_name_H-M   'P 1'
#
loop_
_entity.id
_entity.type
_entity.pdbx_description
1 polymer ?
#
loop_
_entity_poly.entity_id
_entity_poly.type
_entity_poly.pdbx_seq_one_letter_code
_entity_poly.pdbx_strand_id
1 'polypeptide(L)'
;MRGMEIIDTNSDNILKYGVCGYKDSKKAGYTEKIEWLKDRYKEGMKIKILYSEIDGTHGMIEYIPGKYCWRPVEASGYMFIHCIFVGL
;
A
#
# COMPACT_ATOMS: atom_id res chain seq x y z
N MET A 1 7.79 20.32 -4.99
CA MET A 1 8.47 19.29 -4.15
C MET A 1 8.75 19.73 -2.71
N ARG A 2 8.75 21.03 -2.35
CA ARG A 2 8.73 21.40 -0.91
C ARG A 2 7.41 20.91 -0.29
N GLY A 3 7.47 20.23 0.85
CA GLY A 3 6.29 19.73 1.56
C GLY A 3 5.72 18.40 1.08
N MET A 4 6.53 17.57 0.39
CA MET A 4 6.20 16.16 0.14
C MET A 4 7.03 15.25 1.05
N GLU A 5 6.40 14.20 1.57
CA GLU A 5 7.03 13.19 2.41
C GLU A 5 6.62 11.78 1.97
N ILE A 6 7.47 10.80 2.27
CA ILE A 6 7.16 9.38 2.08
C ILE A 6 6.73 8.82 3.43
N ILE A 7 5.46 8.48 3.53
CA ILE A 7 4.89 7.87 4.72
C ILE A 7 4.97 6.35 4.62
N ASP A 8 5.57 5.74 5.64
CA ASP A 8 5.46 4.31 5.89
C ASP A 8 4.11 4.00 6.56
N THR A 9 3.33 3.16 5.92
CA THR A 9 2.05 2.73 6.48
C THR A 9 2.17 1.44 7.28
N ASN A 10 1.25 1.27 8.23
CA ASN A 10 1.08 0.09 9.05
C ASN A 10 -0.42 -0.13 9.34
N SER A 11 -0.74 -1.14 10.15
CA SER A 11 -2.12 -1.46 10.55
C SER A 11 -2.88 -0.28 11.16
N ASP A 12 -2.16 0.65 11.79
CA ASP A 12 -2.75 1.71 12.61
C ASP A 12 -3.01 2.98 11.81
N ASN A 13 -2.19 3.25 10.79
CA ASN A 13 -2.23 4.49 10.03
C ASN A 13 -2.69 4.34 8.57
N ILE A 14 -2.80 3.12 8.03
CA ILE A 14 -3.13 2.88 6.62
C ILE A 14 -4.49 3.48 6.21
N LEU A 15 -5.46 3.47 7.14
CA LEU A 15 -6.78 4.05 6.91
C LEU A 15 -6.74 5.59 6.77
N LYS A 16 -5.74 6.26 7.35
CA LYS A 16 -5.58 7.72 7.25
C LYS A 16 -5.14 8.15 5.85
N TYR A 17 -4.25 7.38 5.22
CA TYR A 17 -3.63 7.74 3.93
C TYR A 17 -4.28 7.05 2.71
N GLY A 18 -5.13 6.06 2.97
CA GLY A 18 -5.86 5.32 1.95
C GLY A 18 -5.10 4.10 1.42
N VAL A 19 -5.82 3.25 0.68
CA VAL A 19 -5.31 1.97 0.18
C VAL A 19 -5.33 1.95 -1.35
N CYS A 20 -4.33 1.34 -2.00
CA CYS A 20 -4.22 1.20 -3.48
C CYS A 20 -5.59 0.92 -4.11
N GLY A 21 -6.11 1.89 -4.89
CA GLY A 21 -7.30 1.75 -5.73
C GLY A 21 -8.67 1.87 -5.05
N TYR A 22 -8.74 1.90 -3.71
CA TYR A 22 -10.01 1.97 -2.98
C TYR A 22 -10.12 3.27 -2.19
N LYS A 23 -10.73 4.27 -2.82
CA LYS A 23 -11.07 5.56 -2.16
C LYS A 23 -12.45 5.53 -1.48
N ASP A 24 -13.29 4.57 -1.84
CA ASP A 24 -14.66 4.47 -1.33
C ASP A 24 -14.74 3.37 -0.26
N SER A 25 -14.82 3.81 1.00
CA SER A 25 -14.96 2.95 2.18
C SER A 25 -16.32 2.26 2.28
N LYS A 26 -17.30 2.63 1.44
CA LYS A 26 -18.63 2.01 1.42
C LYS A 26 -18.69 0.76 0.55
N LYS A 27 -17.65 0.49 -0.24
CA LYS A 27 -17.59 -0.75 -1.02
C LYS A 27 -17.33 -1.92 -0.09
N ALA A 28 -18.09 -3.00 -0.27
CA ALA A 28 -17.96 -4.22 0.53
C ALA A 28 -16.48 -4.61 0.68
N GLY A 29 -15.78 -4.81 -0.47
CA GLY A 29 -14.36 -5.19 -0.58
C GLY A 29 -13.32 -4.32 0.13
N TYR A 30 -13.72 -3.15 0.67
CA TYR A 30 -12.81 -2.29 1.41
C TYR A 30 -12.37 -2.97 2.72
N THR A 31 -13.32 -3.49 3.50
CA THR A 31 -13.03 -4.10 4.81
C THR A 31 -12.19 -5.36 4.66
N GLU A 32 -12.51 -6.23 3.69
CA GLU A 32 -11.75 -7.45 3.44
C GLU A 32 -10.31 -7.13 3.01
N LYS A 33 -10.11 -6.05 2.24
CA LYS A 33 -8.75 -5.61 1.89
C LYS A 33 -7.97 -5.14 3.12
N ILE A 34 -8.61 -4.43 4.05
CA ILE A 34 -7.95 -3.97 5.28
C ILE A 34 -7.55 -5.14 6.16
N GLU A 35 -8.46 -6.10 6.39
CA GLU A 35 -8.15 -7.29 7.19
C GLU A 35 -7.07 -8.14 6.52
N TRP A 36 -7.13 -8.30 5.20
CA TRP A 36 -6.05 -8.97 4.45
C TRP A 36 -4.71 -8.27 4.64
N LEU A 37 -4.66 -6.93 4.52
CA LEU A 37 -3.42 -6.17 4.70
C LEU A 37 -2.83 -6.32 6.11
N LYS A 38 -3.66 -6.33 7.16
CA LYS A 38 -3.21 -6.55 8.55
C LYS A 38 -2.42 -7.84 8.71
N ASP A 39 -2.83 -8.91 8.02
CA ASP A 39 -2.08 -10.17 8.04
C ASP A 39 -0.83 -10.12 7.17
N ARG A 40 -0.90 -9.51 5.98
CA ARG A 40 0.27 -9.41 5.08
C ARG A 40 1.38 -8.52 5.64
N TYR A 41 1.06 -7.53 6.47
CA TYR A 41 2.09 -6.72 7.15
C TYR A 41 3.06 -7.60 7.97
N LYS A 42 2.56 -8.68 8.59
CA LYS A 42 3.38 -9.65 9.34
C LYS A 42 4.35 -10.43 8.44
N GLU A 43 4.03 -10.56 7.16
CA GLU A 43 4.84 -11.23 6.14
C GLU A 43 5.83 -10.27 5.45
N GLY A 44 5.86 -9.01 5.85
CA GLY A 44 6.74 -8.00 5.28
C GLY A 44 6.14 -7.20 4.13
N MET A 45 4.81 -7.21 3.97
CA MET A 45 4.11 -6.25 3.11
C MET A 45 4.45 -4.83 3.55
N LYS A 46 4.75 -3.97 2.58
CA LYS A 46 5.02 -2.55 2.78
C LYS A 46 4.17 -1.75 1.81
N ILE A 47 3.46 -0.77 2.35
CA ILE A 47 2.80 0.26 1.57
C ILE A 47 3.42 1.60 1.98
N LYS A 48 3.92 2.33 0.99
CA LYS A 48 4.45 3.67 1.17
C LYS A 48 3.62 4.65 0.37
N ILE A 49 3.36 5.81 0.96
CA ILE A 49 2.54 6.87 0.37
C ILE A 49 3.42 8.09 0.14
N LEU A 50 3.40 8.65 -1.07
CA LEU A 50 3.91 9.99 -1.33
C LEU A 50 2.79 10.97 -0.96
N TYR A 51 2.97 11.70 0.13
CA TYR A 51 1.96 12.57 0.72
C TYR A 51 2.44 14.02 0.77
N SER A 52 1.51 14.95 0.61
CA SER A 52 1.70 16.36 0.93
C SER A 52 0.59 16.82 1.86
N GLU A 53 0.94 17.62 2.86
CA GLU A 53 -0.06 18.24 3.75
C GLU A 53 -1.01 19.19 3.04
N ILE A 54 -0.67 19.67 1.83
CA ILE A 54 -1.48 20.61 1.06
C ILE A 54 -2.48 19.85 0.17
N ASP A 55 -2.01 18.95 -0.69
CA ASP A 55 -2.86 18.31 -1.71
C ASP A 55 -3.09 16.79 -1.46
N GLY A 56 -2.56 16.25 -0.36
CA GLY A 56 -2.80 14.86 0.08
C GLY A 56 -1.92 13.81 -0.63
N THR A 57 -2.50 12.64 -0.90
CA THR A 57 -1.79 11.49 -1.49
C THR A 57 -1.56 11.68 -3.00
N HIS A 58 -0.29 11.79 -3.39
CA HIS A 58 0.16 11.95 -4.78
C HIS A 58 0.69 10.65 -5.39
N GLY A 59 0.98 9.64 -4.59
CA GLY A 59 1.54 8.40 -5.10
C GLY A 59 1.60 7.34 -4.04
N MET A 60 1.83 6.11 -4.48
CA MET A 60 1.97 4.99 -3.57
C MET A 60 2.75 3.86 -4.24
N ILE A 61 3.46 3.10 -3.42
CA ILE A 61 4.02 1.80 -3.78
C ILE A 61 3.61 0.75 -2.75
N GLU A 62 3.17 -0.42 -3.22
CA GLU A 62 2.81 -1.61 -2.45
C GLU A 62 3.72 -2.77 -2.88
N TYR A 63 4.45 -3.37 -1.94
CA TYR A 63 5.44 -4.41 -2.23
C TYR A 63 5.67 -5.36 -1.05
N ILE A 64 6.09 -6.59 -1.33
CA ILE A 64 6.27 -7.68 -0.35
C ILE A 64 7.42 -8.61 -0.78
N PRO A 65 8.06 -9.39 0.11
CA PRO A 65 8.95 -10.47 -0.32
C PRO A 65 8.26 -11.40 -1.32
N GLY A 66 8.92 -11.72 -2.43
CA GLY A 66 8.33 -12.42 -3.57
C GLY A 66 7.79 -13.81 -3.22
N LYS A 67 8.37 -14.49 -2.23
CA LYS A 67 7.86 -15.77 -1.70
C LYS A 67 6.45 -15.68 -1.08
N TYR A 68 5.98 -14.49 -0.73
CA TYR A 68 4.64 -14.23 -0.19
C TYR A 68 3.77 -13.44 -1.16
N CYS A 69 4.22 -13.22 -2.40
CA CYS A 69 3.45 -12.44 -3.36
C CYS A 69 2.15 -13.17 -3.75
N TRP A 70 1.09 -12.40 -3.96
CA TRP A 70 -0.22 -12.92 -4.33
C TRP A 70 -0.37 -13.02 -5.86
N ARG A 71 0.62 -13.62 -6.53
CA ARG A 71 0.66 -13.85 -7.98
C ARG A 71 1.27 -15.22 -8.27
N PRO A 72 0.84 -15.92 -9.33
CA PRO A 72 1.36 -17.25 -9.67
C PRO A 72 2.74 -17.12 -10.34
N VAL A 73 3.74 -16.64 -9.59
CA VAL A 73 5.12 -16.47 -10.03
C VAL A 73 6.08 -17.02 -8.98
N GLU A 74 7.17 -17.64 -9.43
CA GLU A 74 8.27 -18.02 -8.54
C GLU A 74 9.21 -16.82 -8.40
N ALA A 75 9.17 -16.16 -7.25
CA ALA A 75 9.92 -14.93 -6.99
C ALA A 75 10.67 -14.99 -5.65
N SER A 76 10.98 -16.19 -5.15
CA SER A 76 11.78 -16.37 -3.94
C SER A 76 13.15 -15.67 -4.09
N GLY A 77 13.56 -14.91 -3.07
CA GLY A 77 14.79 -14.10 -3.09
C GLY A 77 14.64 -12.70 -3.71
N TYR A 78 13.48 -12.38 -4.30
CA TYR A 78 13.18 -11.05 -4.84
C TYR A 78 12.17 -10.30 -3.97
N MET A 79 12.04 -8.99 -4.23
CA MET A 79 10.88 -8.20 -3.79
C MET A 79 9.89 -8.11 -4.95
N PHE A 80 8.60 -8.28 -4.65
CA PHE A 80 7.54 -8.17 -5.64
C PHE A 80 6.74 -6.89 -5.41
N ILE A 81 6.65 -6.04 -6.43
CA ILE A 81 5.83 -4.83 -6.42
C ILE A 81 4.45 -5.18 -6.96
N HIS A 82 3.44 -5.05 -6.11
CA HIS A 82 2.04 -5.32 -6.47
C HIS A 82 1.40 -4.16 -7.23
N CYS A 83 1.66 -2.94 -6.77
CA CYS A 83 1.01 -1.72 -7.24
C CYS A 83 2.01 -0.56 -7.06
N ILE A 84 2.20 0.22 -8.11
CA ILE A 84 2.91 1.51 -8.04
C ILE A 84 2.13 2.51 -8.88
N PHE A 85 1.89 3.68 -8.33
CA PHE A 85 1.35 4.79 -9.10
C PHE A 85 1.93 6.11 -8.60
N VAL A 86 2.00 7.06 -9.52
CA VAL A 86 2.23 8.46 -9.24
C VAL A 86 1.12 9.21 -9.95
N GLY A 87 0.32 9.96 -9.19
CA GLY A 87 -0.65 10.91 -9.71
C GLY A 87 0.06 12.19 -10.13
N LEU A 88 -0.49 12.83 -11.16
CA LEU A 88 -0.25 14.24 -11.46
C LEU A 88 -1.13 15.11 -10.55
#